data_AF-A0A100WUA7-F1
#
_entry.id   AF-A0A100WUA7-F1
#
_cell.length_a   1.000
_cell.length_b   1.000
_cell.length_c   1.000
_cell.angle_alpha   90.00
_cell.angle_beta   90.00
_cell.angle_gamma   90.00
#
_symmetry.space_group_name_H-M   'P 1'
#
loop_
_entity.id
_entity.type
_entity.pdbx_description
1 polymer ?
#
loop_
_entity_poly.entity_id
_entity_poly.type
_entity_poly.pdbx_seq_one_letter_code
_entity_poly.pdbx_strand_id
1 'polypeptide(L)' 'MATSASRSRNLDISPSIAAVRTYTRAVKIACDELHDDPFDVRARAALLKLIVEDSPEADDAFTRALAENSAGTVGD' A
#
# COMPACT_ATOMS: atom_id res chain seq x y z
N MET A 1 18.66 4.24 -32.16
CA MET A 1 18.57 4.66 -30.75
C MET A 1 17.13 4.55 -30.28
N ALA A 2 16.68 3.35 -29.92
CA ALA A 2 15.35 3.14 -29.36
C ALA A 2 15.44 2.00 -28.35
N THR A 3 15.39 2.30 -27.05
CA THR A 3 14.93 1.43 -25.92
C THR A 3 15.33 2.05 -24.57
N SER A 4 14.83 3.24 -24.22
CA SER A 4 14.87 3.72 -22.83
C SER A 4 13.49 4.08 -22.26
N ALA A 5 12.52 4.43 -23.12
CA ALA A 5 11.20 4.86 -22.68
C ALA A 5 10.31 3.72 -22.12
N SER A 6 10.59 2.45 -22.44
CA SER A 6 9.85 1.30 -21.89
C SER A 6 10.37 0.85 -20.52
N ARG A 7 11.59 1.24 -20.16
CA ARG A 7 12.22 0.89 -18.87
C ARG A 7 11.72 1.78 -17.72
N SER A 8 11.28 3.00 -18.02
CA SER A 8 10.85 4.00 -17.02
C SER A 8 9.39 3.87 -16.54
N ARG A 9 8.54 3.07 -17.20
CA ARG A 9 7.16 2.80 -16.71
C ARG A 9 7.06 1.54 -15.84
N ASN A 10 8.14 0.77 -15.82
CA ASN A 10 8.37 -0.36 -14.93
C ASN A 10 9.40 0.08 -13.87
N LEU A 11 9.23 1.30 -13.33
CA LEU A 11 9.89 1.67 -12.07
C LEU A 11 9.29 0.72 -11.04
N ASP A 12 10.05 -0.31 -10.71
CA ASP A 12 9.71 -1.43 -9.85
C ASP A 12 8.70 -1.03 -8.77
N ILE A 13 7.42 -1.33 -8.99
CA ILE A 13 6.49 -1.41 -7.86
C ILE A 13 6.96 -2.67 -7.15
N SER A 14 7.96 -2.53 -6.27
CA SER A 14 8.40 -3.62 -5.42
C SER A 14 7.16 -4.28 -4.82
N PRO A 15 7.14 -5.61 -4.67
CA PRO A 15 6.01 -6.30 -4.05
C PRO A 15 5.63 -5.66 -2.69
N SER A 16 6.62 -5.16 -1.96
CA SER A 16 6.48 -4.34 -0.74
C SER A 16 5.61 -3.08 -0.96
N ILE A 17 5.92 -2.25 -1.97
CA ILE A 17 5.12 -1.06 -2.32
C ILE A 17 3.73 -1.43 -2.83
N ALA A 18 3.60 -2.51 -3.60
CA ALA A 18 2.30 -3.00 -4.07
C ALA A 18 1.38 -3.38 -2.90
N ALA A 19 1.91 -4.07 -1.89
CA ALA A 19 1.18 -4.45 -0.69
C ALA A 19 0.73 -3.21 0.11
N VAL A 20 1.63 -2.23 0.34
CA VAL A 20 1.30 -0.97 1.03
C VAL A 20 0.18 -0.21 0.32
N ARG A 21 0.25 -0.11 -1.02
CA ARG A 21 -0.77 0.57 -1.83
C ARG A 21 -2.12 -0.14 -1.77
N THR A 22 -2.10 -1.48 -1.76
CA THR A 22 -3.31 -2.30 -1.65
C THR A 22 -3.97 -2.10 -0.29
N TYR A 23 -3.21 -2.19 0.80
CA TYR A 23 -3.69 -1.91 2.15
C TYR A 23 -4.25 -0.48 2.27
N THR A 24 -3.50 0.52 1.81
CA THR A 24 -3.92 1.93 1.83
C THR A 24 -5.24 2.14 1.10
N ARG A 25 -5.43 1.48 -0.05
CA ARG A 25 -6.68 1.57 -0.82
C ARG A 25 -7.84 0.93 -0.07
N ALA A 26 -7.63 -0.22 0.55
CA ALA A 26 -8.67 -0.92 1.31
C ALA A 26 -9.13 -0.09 2.51
N VAL A 27 -8.19 0.52 3.25
CA VAL A 27 -8.51 1.42 4.38
C VAL A 27 -9.33 2.62 3.91
N LYS A 28 -8.96 3.25 2.79
CA LYS A 28 -9.72 4.37 2.23
C LYS A 28 -11.16 3.99 1.89
N ILE A 29 -11.36 2.87 1.20
CA ILE A 29 -12.70 2.39 0.85
C ILE A 29 -13.54 2.16 2.11
N ALA A 30 -13.00 1.47 3.13
CA ALA A 30 -13.74 1.20 4.36
C ALA A 30 -14.07 2.49 5.14
N CYS A 31 -13.17 3.48 5.12
CA CYS A 31 -13.44 4.79 5.70
C CYS A 31 -14.48 5.58 4.90
N ASP A 32 -14.47 5.52 3.58
CA ASP A 32 -15.45 6.19 2.72
C ASP A 32 -16.85 5.58 2.95
N GLU A 33 -16.96 4.25 3.03
CA GLU A 33 -18.23 3.57 3.35
C GLU A 33 -18.77 3.96 4.73
N LEU A 34 -17.90 4.08 5.75
CA LEU A 34 -18.31 4.53 7.09
C LEU A 34 -18.58 6.02 7.20
N HIS A 35 -17.95 6.82 6.34
CA HIS A 35 -18.25 8.24 6.23
C HIS A 35 -19.66 8.44 5.66
N ASP A 36 -20.03 7.63 4.66
CA ASP A 36 -21.36 7.65 4.05
C ASP A 36 -22.45 7.09 4.99
N ASP A 37 -22.19 5.96 5.67
CA ASP A 37 -23.06 5.42 6.73
C ASP A 37 -22.26 4.89 7.95
N PRO A 38 -22.25 5.62 9.08
CA PRO A 38 -21.50 5.23 10.26
C PRO A 38 -22.08 4.00 10.99
N PHE A 39 -23.30 3.57 10.66
CA PHE A 39 -23.96 2.39 11.25
C PHE A 39 -23.89 1.15 10.34
N ASP A 40 -23.23 1.22 9.18
CA ASP A 40 -23.02 0.05 8.33
C ASP A 40 -22.12 -0.96 9.04
N VAL A 41 -22.72 -2.07 9.47
CA VAL A 41 -22.05 -3.16 10.19
C VAL A 41 -20.98 -3.84 9.35
N ARG A 42 -21.12 -3.87 8.02
CA ARG A 42 -20.15 -4.47 7.10
C ARG A 42 -18.94 -3.57 6.95
N ALA A 43 -19.14 -2.27 6.76
CA ALA A 43 -18.06 -1.30 6.67
C ALA A 43 -17.25 -1.24 7.98
N ARG A 44 -17.93 -1.30 9.14
CA ARG A 44 -17.26 -1.39 10.46
C ARG A 44 -16.43 -2.67 10.58
N ALA A 45 -16.99 -3.82 10.20
CA ALA A 45 -16.28 -5.09 10.25
C ALA A 45 -15.07 -5.12 9.30
N ALA A 46 -15.21 -4.55 8.09
CA ALA A 46 -14.13 -4.44 7.12
C ALA A 46 -12.98 -3.56 7.66
N LEU A 47 -13.28 -2.38 8.22
CA LEU A 47 -12.26 -1.52 8.81
C LEU A 47 -11.56 -2.19 10.00
N LEU A 48 -12.31 -2.86 10.88
CA LEU A 48 -11.73 -3.58 12.01
C LEU A 48 -10.81 -4.71 11.56
N LYS A 49 -11.21 -5.49 10.56
CA LYS A 49 -10.34 -6.52 9.98
C LYS A 49 -9.04 -5.92 9.47
N LEU A 50 -9.12 -4.84 8.69
CA LEU A 50 -7.94 -4.17 8.15
C LEU A 50 -6.99 -3.72 9.27
N ILE A 51 -7.52 -3.11 10.33
CA ILE A 51 -6.70 -2.57 11.42
C ILE A 51 -6.15 -3.67 12.34
N VAL A 52 -6.92 -4.71 12.63
CA VAL A 52 -6.54 -5.73 13.62
C VAL A 52 -5.77 -6.88 12.99
N GLU A 53 -6.18 -7.33 11.80
CA GLU A 53 -5.62 -8.51 11.14
C GLU A 53 -4.57 -8.13 10.10
N ASP A 54 -4.88 -7.14 9.24
CA ASP A 54 -4.05 -6.87 8.05
C ASP A 54 -2.95 -5.81 8.29
N SER A 55 -3.05 -5.01 9.36
CA SER A 55 -2.09 -3.94 9.65
C SER A 55 -0.65 -4.41 9.92
N PRO A 56 -0.38 -5.55 10.60
CA PRO A 56 0.99 -5.98 10.83
C PRO A 56 1.73 -6.32 9.53
N GLU A 57 1.07 -7.01 8.60
CA GLU A 57 1.65 -7.33 7.29
C GLU A 57 1.90 -6.04 6.47
N ALA A 58 0.99 -5.08 6.54
CA ALA A 58 1.14 -3.80 5.89
C ALA A 58 2.31 -2.98 6.46
N ASP A 59 2.51 -3.00 7.78
CA ASP A 59 3.62 -2.34 8.46
C ASP A 59 4.96 -2.97 8.10
N ASP A 60 5.03 -4.31 8.02
CA ASP A 60 6.20 -5.05 7.56
C ASP A 60 6.51 -4.76 6.09
N ALA A 61 5.49 -4.67 5.23
CA ALA A 61 5.64 -4.27 3.84
C ALA A 61 6.13 -2.83 3.71
N PHE A 62 5.61 -1.91 4.54
CA PHE A 62 6.05 -0.52 4.55
C PHE A 62 7.50 -0.38 5.00
N THR A 63 7.90 -1.13 6.03
CA THR A 63 9.28 -1.18 6.52
C THR A 63 10.24 -1.67 5.43
N ARG A 64 9.89 -2.76 4.73
CA ARG A 64 10.68 -3.27 3.59
C ARG A 64 10.78 -2.25 2.47
N ALA A 65 9.66 -1.65 2.09
CA ALA A 65 9.62 -0.61 1.06
C ALA A 65 10.50 0.60 1.39
N LEU A 66 10.53 1.03 2.66
CA LEU A 66 11.40 2.12 3.11
C LEU A 66 12.88 1.74 3.00
N ALA A 67 13.23 0.52 3.41
CA ALA A 67 14.61 0.01 3.34
C ALA A 67 15.10 -0.11 1.88
N GLU A 68 14.25 -0.60 0.97
CA GLU A 68 14.52 -0.68 -0.47
C GLU A 68 14.81 0.70 -1.07
N ASN A 69 14.02 1.71 -0.70
CA ASN A 69 14.18 3.07 -1.21
C ASN A 69 15.42 3.77 -0.64
N SER A 70 15.78 3.50 0.61
CA SER A 70 16.99 4.08 1.25
C SER A 70 18.28 3.37 0.84
N ALA A 71 18.22 2.11 0.37
CA ALA A 71 19.35 1.44 -0.27
C ALA A 71 19.70 2.04 -1.66
N GLY A 72 18.78 2.78 -2.28
CA GLY A 72 18.97 3.42 -3.59
C GLY A 72 19.72 4.75 -3.58
N THR A 73 20.07 5.33 -2.42
CA THR A 73 20.67 6.68 -2.32
C THR A 73 22.19 6.71 -2.10
N VAL A 74 22.90 5.59 -2.22
CA VAL A 74 24.38 5.55 -2.16
C VAL A 74 24.93 5.04 -3.48
N GLY A 75 25.32 5.96 -4.37
CA GLY A 75 26.16 5.65 -5.54
C GLY A 75 25.88 6.47 -6.79
N ASP A 76 26.33 7.74 -6.80
CA ASP A 76 27.16 8.33 -7.87
C ASP A 76 27.95 9.51 -7.29
#